data_AF-A0A1G3JER5-F1
#
_entry.id   AF-A0A1G3JER5-F1
#
_cell.length_a   1.000
_cell.length_b   1.000
_cell.length_c   1.000
_cell.angle_alpha   90.00
_cell.angle_beta   90.00
_cell.angle_gamma   90.00
#
_symmetry.space_group_name_H-M   'P 1'
#
loop_
_entity.id
_entity.type
_entity.pdbx_description
1 polymer ?
#
loop_
_entity_poly.entity_id
_entity_poly.type
_entity_poly.pdbx_seq_one_letter_code
_entity_poly.pdbx_strand_id
1 'polypeptide(L)'
;MRHDEIKEDLRPLVFEFFFWFSRFESALKENGWLQSRAMGAPARPDWQGFVLDFAGDYSPSVAAQQLVAANPLKQVIGERSLTFADVVFADTAPQLERVTVLLKTVRNNLFHGGKQGSAYWDDPDRMRLLLPLSVTVLGELVTLGGFEADYVGYY
;
A
#
# COMPACT_ATOMS: atom_id res chain seq x y z
N MET A 1 5.09 -11.14 -12.91
CA MET A 1 4.44 -10.59 -14.11
C MET A 1 5.57 -10.24 -15.03
N ARG A 2 5.55 -10.68 -16.28
CA ARG A 2 6.59 -10.27 -17.22
C ARG A 2 6.31 -8.84 -17.68
N HIS A 3 7.37 -8.10 -17.97
CA HIS A 3 7.26 -6.71 -18.37
C HIS A 3 6.38 -6.52 -19.63
N ASP A 4 6.48 -7.44 -20.58
CA ASP A 4 5.71 -7.48 -21.82
C ASP A 4 4.25 -7.96 -21.65
N GLU A 5 3.89 -8.51 -20.49
CA GLU A 5 2.50 -8.91 -20.15
C GLU A 5 1.67 -7.74 -19.59
N ILE A 6 2.30 -6.63 -19.20
CA ILE A 6 1.61 -5.44 -18.68
C ILE A 6 0.94 -4.71 -19.84
N LYS A 7 -0.40 -4.67 -19.83
CA LYS A 7 -1.19 -3.89 -20.79
C LYS A 7 -0.74 -2.43 -20.79
N GLU A 8 -0.65 -1.82 -21.97
CA GLU A 8 -0.13 -0.45 -22.13
C GLU A 8 -0.86 0.57 -21.26
N ASP A 9 -2.18 0.41 -21.09
CA ASP A 9 -3.00 1.30 -20.27
C ASP A 9 -2.79 1.12 -18.76
N LEU A 10 -2.24 -0.02 -18.32
CA LEU A 10 -1.90 -0.27 -16.91
C LEU A 10 -0.54 0.30 -16.53
N ARG A 11 0.39 0.46 -17.49
CA ARG A 11 1.74 0.97 -17.23
C ARG A 11 1.77 2.31 -16.47
N PRO A 12 1.00 3.34 -16.88
CA PRO A 12 0.98 4.59 -16.11
C PRO A 12 0.42 4.39 -14.70
N LEU A 13 -0.60 3.55 -14.52
CA LEU A 13 -1.16 3.28 -13.19
C LEU A 13 -0.18 2.57 -12.26
N VAL A 14 0.56 1.58 -12.80
CA VAL A 14 1.60 0.84 -12.09
C VAL A 14 2.72 1.79 -11.67
N PHE A 15 3.17 2.65 -12.59
CA PHE A 15 4.21 3.64 -12.30
C PHE A 15 3.76 4.63 -11.23
N GLU A 16 2.59 5.27 -11.42
CA GLU A 16 2.03 6.24 -10.46
C GLU A 16 1.91 5.63 -9.06
N PHE A 17 1.30 4.46 -8.94
CA PHE A 17 1.16 3.80 -7.64
C PHE A 17 2.53 3.48 -7.01
N PHE A 18 3.44 2.87 -7.77
CA PHE A 18 4.74 2.48 -7.23
C PHE A 18 5.59 3.70 -6.81
N PHE A 19 5.55 4.76 -7.62
CA PHE A 19 6.21 6.02 -7.34
C PHE A 19 5.68 6.65 -6.05
N TRP A 20 4.36 6.85 -5.95
CA TRP A 20 3.74 7.50 -4.80
C TRP A 20 3.83 6.68 -3.53
N PHE A 21 3.71 5.35 -3.61
CA PHE A 21 3.95 4.47 -2.48
C PHE A 21 5.39 4.65 -1.94
N SER A 22 6.37 4.72 -2.86
CA SER A 22 7.77 4.90 -2.49
C SER A 22 8.05 6.30 -1.93
N ARG A 23 7.39 7.34 -2.44
CA ARG A 23 7.44 8.70 -1.87
C ARG A 23 6.85 8.76 -0.47
N PHE A 24 5.72 8.10 -0.23
CA PHE A 24 5.13 8.00 1.10
C PHE A 24 6.09 7.36 2.09
N GLU A 25 6.71 6.22 1.73
CA GLU A 25 7.72 5.60 2.59
C GLU A 25 8.96 6.48 2.81
N SER A 26 9.34 7.31 1.84
CA SER A 26 10.39 8.32 2.01
C SER A 26 9.97 9.39 3.03
N ALA A 27 8.79 9.98 2.85
CA ALA A 27 8.25 11.02 3.70
C ALA A 27 8.08 10.55 5.15
N LEU A 28 7.63 9.29 5.37
CA LEU A 28 7.57 8.71 6.71
C LEU A 28 8.95 8.74 7.40
N LYS A 29 10.01 8.35 6.70
CA LYS A 29 11.37 8.34 7.25
C LYS A 29 11.89 9.75 7.50
N GLU A 30 11.65 10.67 6.57
CA GLU A 30 12.05 12.08 6.68
C GLU A 30 11.38 12.77 7.87
N ASN A 31 10.15 12.35 8.21
CA ASN A 31 9.38 12.82 9.35
C ASN A 31 9.59 12.00 10.65
N GLY A 32 10.55 11.07 10.65
CA GLY A 32 10.97 10.39 11.88
C GLY A 32 10.17 9.14 12.29
N TRP A 33 9.24 8.68 11.44
CA TRP A 33 8.63 7.34 11.54
C TRP A 33 9.62 6.30 11.02
N LEU A 34 10.53 5.90 11.90
CA LEU A 34 11.60 4.94 11.66
C LEU A 34 11.48 3.74 12.60
N GLN A 35 11.59 2.53 12.05
CA GLN A 35 11.55 1.30 12.86
C GLN A 35 12.72 1.20 13.85
N SER A 36 13.81 1.92 13.59
CA SER A 36 14.96 2.06 14.48
C SER A 36 15.55 3.45 14.36
N ARG A 37 15.92 4.04 15.50
CA ARG A 37 16.65 5.31 15.59
C ARG A 37 18.13 5.11 15.96
N ALA A 38 18.60 3.86 16.02
CA ALA A 38 19.98 3.56 16.34
C ALA A 38 20.92 4.00 15.19
N MET A 39 22.01 4.66 15.53
CA MET A 39 23.03 5.08 14.57
C MET A 39 23.58 3.86 13.80
N GLY A 40 23.62 3.97 12.47
CA GLY A 40 24.09 2.90 11.58
C GLY A 40 23.06 1.81 11.27
N ALA A 41 21.86 1.84 11.87
CA ALA A 41 20.79 0.91 11.52
C ALA A 41 20.17 1.25 10.15
N PRO A 42 19.63 0.26 9.41
CA PRO A 42 18.89 0.53 8.18
C PRO A 42 17.65 1.42 8.44
N ALA A 43 17.53 2.51 7.69
CA ALA A 43 16.39 3.42 7.76
C ALA A 43 15.16 2.81 7.07
N ARG A 44 14.31 2.13 7.86
CA ARG A 44 13.05 1.52 7.39
C ARG A 44 11.86 2.35 7.86
N PRO A 45 10.85 2.57 7.00
CA PRO A 45 9.66 3.33 7.36
C PRO A 45 8.85 2.60 8.43
N ASP A 46 8.37 3.34 9.41
CA ASP A 46 7.49 2.83 10.47
C ASP A 46 6.02 3.19 10.23
N TRP A 47 5.37 2.38 9.38
CA TRP A 47 3.93 2.45 9.17
C TRP A 47 3.13 2.22 10.47
N GLN A 48 3.65 1.42 11.41
CA GLN A 48 2.92 1.13 12.66
C GLN A 48 2.94 2.34 13.58
N GLY A 49 4.09 3.00 13.71
CA GLY A 49 4.20 4.28 14.42
C GLY A 49 3.23 5.32 13.86
N PHE A 50 3.17 5.47 12.53
CA PHE A 50 2.19 6.35 11.89
C PHE A 50 0.74 5.99 12.23
N VAL A 51 0.37 4.71 12.20
CA VAL A 51 -0.98 4.26 12.60
C VAL A 51 -1.26 4.59 14.06
N LEU A 52 -0.31 4.35 14.97
CA LEU A 52 -0.48 4.64 16.40
C LEU A 52 -0.70 6.12 16.67
N ASP A 53 -0.02 7.00 15.93
CA ASP A 53 -0.11 8.44 16.12
C ASP A 53 -1.44 9.02 15.60
N PHE A 54 -1.98 8.50 14.50
CA PHE A 54 -3.12 9.12 13.80
C PHE A 54 -4.40 8.29 13.73
N ALA A 55 -4.43 7.07 14.27
CA ALA A 55 -5.64 6.21 14.18
C ALA A 55 -6.89 6.85 14.80
N GLY A 56 -6.73 7.69 15.83
CA GLY A 56 -7.82 8.40 16.49
C GLY A 56 -8.42 9.54 15.66
N ASP A 57 -7.64 10.15 14.77
CA ASP A 57 -8.02 11.31 13.97
C ASP A 57 -8.42 10.92 12.53
N TYR A 58 -8.19 9.66 12.15
CA TYR A 58 -8.40 9.20 10.79
C TYR A 58 -9.90 9.04 10.46
N SER A 59 -10.37 9.86 9.51
CA SER A 59 -11.70 9.74 8.90
C SER A 59 -11.57 9.21 7.46
N PRO A 60 -11.99 7.95 7.18
CA PRO A 60 -11.74 7.33 5.89
C PRO A 60 -12.58 7.96 4.77
N SER A 61 -11.93 8.36 3.68
CA SER A 61 -12.63 8.79 2.46
C SER A 61 -13.43 7.66 1.80
N VAL A 62 -14.22 8.00 0.78
CA VAL A 62 -14.89 7.00 -0.07
C VAL A 62 -13.89 6.06 -0.72
N ALA A 63 -12.72 6.56 -1.15
CA ALA A 63 -11.67 5.73 -1.74
C ALA A 63 -11.08 4.75 -0.73
N ALA A 64 -10.87 5.20 0.52
CA ALA A 64 -10.42 4.34 1.61
C ALA A 64 -11.43 3.21 1.90
N GLN A 65 -12.73 3.56 1.97
CA GLN A 65 -13.80 2.58 2.17
C GLN A 65 -13.88 1.57 1.00
N GLN A 66 -13.72 2.05 -0.24
CA GLN A 66 -13.69 1.19 -1.42
C GLN A 66 -12.46 0.26 -1.44
N LEU A 67 -11.29 0.73 -1.00
CA LEU A 67 -10.09 -0.11 -0.88
C LEU A 67 -10.32 -1.22 0.16
N VAL A 68 -10.91 -0.89 1.31
CA VAL A 68 -11.27 -1.87 2.35
C VAL A 68 -12.28 -2.89 1.82
N ALA A 69 -13.34 -2.42 1.14
CA ALA A 69 -14.35 -3.29 0.54
C ALA A 69 -13.78 -4.20 -0.57
N ALA A 70 -12.80 -3.71 -1.34
CA ALA A 70 -12.16 -4.49 -2.39
C ALA A 70 -11.26 -5.62 -1.84
N ASN A 71 -10.80 -5.51 -0.59
CA ASN A 71 -10.02 -6.49 0.17
C ASN A 71 -9.00 -7.28 -0.67
N PRO A 72 -7.94 -6.64 -1.21
CA PRO A 72 -6.90 -7.34 -1.95
C PRO A 72 -6.30 -8.49 -1.14
N LEU A 73 -6.39 -9.72 -1.66
CA LEU A 73 -5.74 -10.90 -1.06
C LEU A 73 -4.26 -10.65 -0.79
N LYS A 74 -3.80 -11.08 0.39
CA LYS A 74 -2.37 -11.12 0.73
C LYS A 74 -1.73 -12.39 0.21
N GLN A 75 -0.50 -12.27 -0.27
CA GLN A 75 0.32 -13.43 -0.56
C GLN A 75 0.83 -14.06 0.74
N VAL A 76 0.72 -15.38 0.85
CA VAL A 76 1.13 -16.16 2.04
C VAL A 76 1.90 -17.41 1.63
N ILE A 77 2.62 -18.00 2.58
CA ILE A 77 3.32 -19.26 2.38
C ILE A 77 2.29 -20.40 2.44
N GLY A 78 2.17 -21.17 1.36
CA GLY A 78 1.42 -22.42 1.31
C GLY A 78 2.32 -23.65 1.49
N GLU A 79 1.73 -24.85 1.44
CA GLU A 79 2.43 -26.11 1.73
C GLU A 79 3.64 -26.38 0.81
N ARG A 80 3.55 -25.98 -0.46
CA ARG A 80 4.59 -26.24 -1.48
C ARG A 80 4.92 -25.03 -2.36
N SER A 81 4.23 -23.92 -2.16
CA SER A 81 4.29 -22.76 -3.04
C SER A 81 3.76 -21.52 -2.31
N LEU A 82 3.85 -20.35 -2.96
CA LEU A 82 3.13 -19.18 -2.47
C LEU A 82 1.64 -19.35 -2.84
N THR A 83 0.76 -18.86 -2.00
CA THR A 83 -0.69 -18.82 -2.24
C THR A 83 -1.25 -17.46 -1.81
N PHE A 84 -2.55 -17.25 -2.01
CA PHE A 84 -3.26 -16.03 -1.66
C PHE A 84 -4.36 -16.32 -0.65
N ALA A 85 -4.55 -15.41 0.29
CA ALA A 85 -5.59 -15.51 1.32
C ALA A 85 -6.18 -14.14 1.62
N ASP A 86 -7.40 -14.12 2.15
CA ASP A 86 -8.03 -12.87 2.59
C ASP A 86 -7.19 -12.17 3.66
N VAL A 87 -7.20 -10.84 3.61
CA VAL A 87 -6.74 -10.06 4.74
C VAL A 87 -7.87 -10.05 5.78
N VAL A 88 -7.58 -10.56 6.96
CA VAL A 88 -8.51 -10.62 8.08
C VAL A 88 -8.10 -9.58 9.10
N PHE A 89 -9.06 -8.75 9.51
CA PHE A 89 -8.90 -7.73 10.53
C PHE A 89 -9.75 -8.09 11.74
N ALA A 90 -9.30 -7.72 12.93
CA ALA A 90 -10.17 -7.72 14.10
C ALA A 90 -11.32 -6.73 13.88
N ASP A 91 -12.50 -6.99 14.44
CA ASP A 91 -13.64 -6.08 14.33
C ASP A 91 -13.30 -4.69 14.90
N THR A 92 -12.42 -4.64 15.90
CA THR A 92 -11.93 -3.42 16.55
C THR A 92 -10.75 -2.75 15.84
N ALA A 93 -10.24 -3.32 14.74
CA ALA A 93 -9.09 -2.75 14.03
C ALA A 93 -9.44 -1.34 13.48
N PRO A 94 -8.65 -0.30 13.81
CA PRO A 94 -8.87 1.05 13.30
C PRO A 94 -8.87 1.08 11.77
N GLN A 95 -9.64 2.00 11.19
CA GLN A 95 -9.71 2.15 9.72
C GLN A 95 -8.32 2.45 9.13
N LEU A 96 -7.49 3.21 9.86
CA LEU A 96 -6.13 3.55 9.43
C LEU A 96 -5.23 2.30 9.32
N GLU A 97 -5.36 1.37 10.27
CA GLU A 97 -4.66 0.09 10.22
C GLU A 97 -5.10 -0.72 9.00
N ARG A 98 -6.41 -0.77 8.75
CA ARG A 98 -6.96 -1.51 7.62
C ARG A 98 -6.38 -1.01 6.30
N VAL A 99 -6.47 0.30 6.04
CA VAL A 99 -5.99 0.86 4.77
C VAL A 99 -4.47 0.73 4.60
N THR A 100 -3.68 0.94 5.66
CA THR A 100 -2.21 0.81 5.57
C THR A 100 -1.77 -0.63 5.29
N VAL A 101 -2.42 -1.63 5.90
CA VAL A 101 -2.19 -3.05 5.58
C VAL A 101 -2.57 -3.35 4.13
N LEU A 102 -3.69 -2.84 3.65
CA LEU A 102 -4.14 -3.10 2.27
C LEU A 102 -3.26 -2.40 1.22
N LEU A 103 -2.81 -1.16 1.46
CA LEU A 103 -1.83 -0.47 0.61
C LEU A 103 -0.54 -1.29 0.45
N LYS A 104 0.01 -1.78 1.57
CA LYS A 104 1.19 -2.65 1.58
C LYS A 104 0.91 -3.98 0.86
N THR A 105 -0.31 -4.50 0.97
CA THR A 105 -0.74 -5.71 0.27
C THR A 105 -0.78 -5.48 -1.24
N VAL A 106 -1.35 -4.37 -1.72
CA VAL A 106 -1.34 -3.99 -3.14
C VAL A 106 0.10 -3.86 -3.64
N ARG A 107 0.98 -3.17 -2.88
CA ARG A 107 2.39 -3.03 -3.24
C ARG A 107 3.11 -4.37 -3.30
N ASN A 108 2.89 -5.24 -2.32
CA ASN A 108 3.51 -6.55 -2.30
C ASN A 108 3.13 -7.33 -3.55
N ASN A 109 1.87 -7.31 -3.96
CA ASN A 109 1.39 -8.17 -5.02
C ASN A 109 1.62 -7.62 -6.44
N LEU A 110 1.90 -6.32 -6.60
CA LEU A 110 1.95 -5.59 -7.87
C LEU A 110 2.71 -6.29 -9.01
N PHE A 111 3.79 -7.01 -8.71
CA PHE A 111 4.61 -7.72 -9.71
C PHE A 111 4.63 -9.23 -9.55
N HIS A 112 3.86 -9.78 -8.60
CA HIS A 112 3.86 -11.20 -8.25
C HIS A 112 2.78 -12.02 -8.97
N GLY A 113 2.07 -11.44 -9.94
CA GLY A 113 1.22 -12.19 -10.87
C GLY A 113 2.07 -13.00 -11.86
N GLY A 114 1.94 -14.34 -11.90
CA GLY A 114 2.64 -15.19 -12.88
C GLY A 114 3.30 -16.46 -12.34
N LYS A 115 3.19 -17.53 -13.13
CA LYS A 115 3.57 -18.96 -12.93
C LYS A 115 2.82 -19.77 -11.88
N GLN A 116 2.24 -19.17 -10.83
CA GLN A 116 1.53 -19.93 -9.77
C GLN A 116 0.02 -19.68 -9.70
N GLY A 117 -0.57 -19.05 -10.72
CA GLY A 117 -2.00 -19.23 -11.03
C GLY A 117 -3.01 -18.58 -10.08
N SER A 118 -2.71 -17.44 -9.45
CA SER A 118 -3.81 -16.61 -8.94
C SER A 118 -4.29 -15.70 -10.07
N ALA A 119 -5.43 -16.06 -10.67
CA ALA A 119 -6.15 -15.23 -11.64
C ALA A 119 -6.46 -13.81 -11.10
N TYR A 120 -6.31 -13.62 -9.80
CA TYR A 120 -6.71 -12.45 -9.05
C TYR A 120 -5.77 -11.23 -9.17
N TRP A 121 -4.47 -11.45 -9.39
CA TRP A 121 -3.50 -10.36 -9.62
C TRP A 121 -3.12 -10.20 -11.08
N ASP A 122 -3.36 -11.23 -11.89
CA ASP A 122 -3.32 -11.13 -13.34
C ASP A 122 -4.62 -10.52 -13.91
N ASP A 123 -5.57 -10.10 -13.06
CA ASP A 123 -6.82 -9.42 -13.42
C ASP A 123 -6.58 -7.91 -13.68
N PRO A 124 -6.63 -7.47 -14.94
CA PRO A 124 -6.38 -6.08 -15.31
C PRO A 124 -7.45 -5.12 -14.78
N ASP A 125 -8.72 -5.54 -14.68
CA ASP A 125 -9.80 -4.69 -14.20
C ASP A 125 -9.66 -4.44 -12.71
N ARG A 126 -9.18 -5.45 -12.00
CA ARG A 126 -8.87 -5.33 -10.59
C ARG A 126 -7.67 -4.42 -10.33
N MET A 127 -6.65 -4.45 -11.19
CA MET A 127 -5.56 -3.46 -11.13
C MET A 127 -6.06 -2.04 -11.42
N ARG A 128 -6.95 -1.86 -12.41
CA ARG A 128 -7.57 -0.56 -12.71
C ARG A 128 -8.38 -0.01 -11.54
N LEU A 129 -8.94 -0.87 -10.70
CA LEU A 129 -9.61 -0.47 -9.47
C LEU A 129 -8.61 -0.13 -8.35
N LEU A 130 -7.68 -1.05 -8.04
CA LEU A 130 -6.86 -0.96 -6.83
C LEU A 130 -5.79 0.11 -6.90
N LEU A 131 -5.15 0.31 -8.05
CA LEU A 131 -4.01 1.24 -8.15
C LEU A 131 -4.45 2.71 -7.94
N PRO A 132 -5.50 3.21 -8.61
CA PRO A 132 -5.97 4.58 -8.37
C PRO A 132 -6.53 4.80 -6.96
N LEU A 133 -7.24 3.81 -6.41
CA LEU A 133 -7.69 3.87 -5.02
C LEU A 133 -6.51 3.99 -4.07
N SER A 134 -5.46 3.19 -4.29
CA SER A 134 -4.26 3.21 -3.44
C SER A 134 -3.53 4.56 -3.51
N VAL A 135 -3.40 5.16 -4.70
CA VAL A 135 -2.80 6.51 -4.86
C VAL A 135 -3.62 7.56 -4.12
N THR A 136 -4.95 7.50 -4.23
CA THR A 136 -5.85 8.44 -3.55
C THR A 136 -5.71 8.33 -2.03
N VAL A 137 -5.72 7.10 -1.50
CA VAL A 137 -5.57 6.84 -0.07
C VAL A 137 -4.18 7.27 0.42
N LEU A 138 -3.11 7.07 -0.36
CA LEU A 138 -1.79 7.60 0.01
C LEU A 138 -1.81 9.12 0.19
N GLY A 139 -2.44 9.87 -0.73
CA GLY A 139 -2.59 11.33 -0.59
C GLY A 139 -3.42 11.74 0.65
N GLU A 140 -4.45 10.97 0.98
CA GLU A 140 -5.23 11.15 2.21
C GLU A 140 -4.37 10.94 3.47
N LEU A 141 -3.51 9.90 3.50
CA LEU A 141 -2.61 9.66 4.62
C LEU A 141 -1.54 10.75 4.76
N VAL A 142 -1.07 11.30 3.64
CA VAL A 142 -0.13 12.44 3.64
C VAL A 142 -0.79 13.67 4.27
N THR A 143 -2.05 13.95 3.91
CA THR A 143 -2.82 15.06 4.48
C THR A 143 -3.05 14.87 5.98
N LEU A 144 -3.36 13.64 6.40
CA LEU A 144 -3.50 13.28 7.81
C LEU A 144 -2.21 13.54 8.59
N GLY A 145 -1.07 13.22 8.01
CA GLY A 145 0.24 13.38 8.64
C GLY A 145 0.85 14.78 8.52
N GLY A 146 0.30 15.66 7.69
CA GLY A 146 0.79 17.02 7.48
C GLY A 146 2.19 17.11 6.87
N PHE A 147 2.58 16.17 6.01
CA PHE A 147 3.90 16.10 5.37
C PHE A 147 3.83 16.13 3.83
N GLU A 148 2.92 16.93 3.29
CA GLU A 148 2.70 17.09 1.85
C GLU A 148 3.98 17.48 1.11
N ALA A 149 4.73 18.44 1.63
CA ALA A 149 5.97 18.94 1.02
C ALA A 149 7.00 17.83 0.81
N ASP A 150 7.24 17.02 1.85
CA ASP A 150 8.12 15.86 1.78
C ASP A 150 7.56 14.81 0.83
N TYR A 151 6.24 14.58 0.81
CA TYR A 151 5.65 13.62 -0.12
C TYR A 151 5.85 14.03 -1.59
N VAL A 152 5.58 15.30 -1.94
CA VAL A 152 5.74 15.81 -3.30
C VAL A 152 7.18 16.11 -3.69
N GLY A 153 8.10 16.18 -2.72
CA GLY A 153 9.52 16.42 -2.94
C GLY A 153 9.88 17.88 -3.25
N TYR A 154 9.05 18.83 -2.81
CA TYR A 154 9.34 20.27 -2.88
C TYR A 154 9.76 20.75 -1.49
N TYR A 155 10.96 21.33 -1.40
CA TYR A 155 11.53 21.95 -0.19
C TYR A 155 11.52 23.48 -0.30
#